data_AF-A0A354FH95-F1
#
_entry.id   AF-A0A354FH95-F1
#
_cell.length_a   1.000
_cell.length_b   1.000
_cell.length_c   1.000
_cell.angle_alpha   90.00
_cell.angle_beta   90.00
_cell.angle_gamma   90.00
#
_symmetry.space_group_name_H-M   'P 1'
#
loop_
_entity.id
_entity.type
_entity.pdbx_description
1 polymer ?
#
loop_
_entity_poly.entity_id
_entity_poly.type
_entity_poly.pdbx_seq_one_letter_code
_entity_poly.pdbx_strand_id
1 'polypeptide(L)'
;MLRRLSFFSITCGLLAVLTASFAQADKGNRSISSLNSAQRLLERVHKNHPQTFLCGCAYKGGFPNHASCGYLPKKQDTAAYMVVWAPVVPFRVFGAQLSAWQTGHPKCKNSRGQPFRGRRC
;
A
#
# COMPACT_ATOMS: atom_id res chain seq x y z
N MET A 1 22.30 -37.53 -40.31
CA MET A 1 21.17 -37.56 -39.35
C MET A 1 21.47 -36.81 -38.04
N LEU A 2 22.63 -36.99 -37.40
CA LEU A 2 23.00 -36.29 -36.14
C LEU A 2 22.89 -34.76 -36.17
N ARG A 3 23.28 -34.11 -37.28
CA ARG A 3 23.23 -32.65 -37.40
C ARG A 3 21.80 -32.09 -37.38
N ARG A 4 20.85 -32.81 -37.99
CA ARG A 4 19.40 -32.45 -37.97
C ARG A 4 18.78 -32.63 -36.58
N LEU A 5 19.20 -33.67 -35.85
CA LEU A 5 18.82 -33.90 -34.44
C LEU A 5 19.37 -32.82 -33.51
N SER A 6 20.61 -32.35 -33.75
CA SER A 6 21.23 -31.27 -33.00
C SER A 6 20.54 -29.92 -33.21
N PHE A 7 20.23 -29.55 -34.47
CA PHE A 7 19.45 -28.34 -34.75
C PHE A 7 18.05 -28.39 -34.13
N PHE A 8 17.37 -29.54 -34.18
CA PHE A 8 16.05 -29.72 -33.57
C PHE A 8 16.08 -29.56 -32.04
N SER A 9 17.14 -30.06 -31.39
CA SER A 9 17.35 -29.92 -29.94
C SER A 9 17.61 -28.47 -29.53
N ILE A 10 18.42 -27.74 -30.30
CA ILE A 10 18.71 -26.31 -30.04
C ILE A 10 17.46 -25.45 -30.23
N THR A 11 16.67 -25.69 -31.29
CA THR A 11 15.42 -24.94 -31.52
C THR A 11 14.38 -25.22 -30.44
N CYS A 12 14.30 -26.46 -29.94
CA CYS A 12 13.37 -26.82 -28.86
C CYS A 12 13.80 -26.16 -27.53
N GLY A 13 15.11 -26.13 -27.25
CA GLY A 13 15.67 -25.44 -26.09
C GLY A 13 15.42 -23.92 -26.12
N LEU A 14 15.63 -23.27 -27.26
CA LEU A 14 15.35 -21.83 -27.43
C LEU A 14 13.86 -21.52 -27.28
N LEU A 15 12.97 -22.35 -27.83
CA LEU A 15 11.53 -22.18 -27.71
C LEU A 15 11.04 -22.34 -26.25
N ALA A 16 11.64 -23.27 -25.50
CA ALA A 16 11.33 -23.47 -24.07
C ALA A 16 11.80 -22.29 -23.19
N VAL A 17 12.93 -21.65 -23.52
CA VAL A 17 13.40 -20.46 -22.82
C VAL A 17 12.51 -19.25 -23.11
N LEU A 18 12.06 -19.09 -24.36
CA LEU A 18 11.15 -18.01 -24.78
C LEU A 18 9.77 -18.10 -24.09
N THR A 19 9.23 -19.29 -23.84
CA THR A 19 7.92 -19.45 -23.18
C THR A 19 7.98 -19.26 -21.66
N ALA A 20 9.11 -19.58 -21.02
CA ALA A 20 9.29 -19.40 -19.57
C ALA A 20 9.21 -17.92 -19.13
N SER A 21 9.61 -16.98 -19.99
CA SER A 21 9.55 -15.53 -19.72
C SER A 21 8.12 -14.97 -19.63
N PHE A 22 7.12 -15.63 -20.23
CA PHE A 22 5.72 -15.19 -20.16
C PHE A 22 4.97 -15.73 -18.94
N ALA A 23 5.55 -16.67 -18.18
CA ALA A 23 4.89 -17.35 -17.07
C ALA A 23 4.95 -16.60 -15.72
N GLN A 24 5.58 -15.41 -15.66
CA GLN A 24 5.46 -14.54 -14.49
C GLN A 24 4.14 -13.76 -14.54
N ALA A 25 3.02 -14.48 -14.41
CA ALA A 25 1.79 -13.86 -13.93
C ALA A 25 2.04 -13.40 -12.50
N ASP A 26 2.13 -12.09 -12.28
CA ASP A 26 2.20 -11.53 -10.93
C ASP A 26 1.01 -12.08 -10.13
N LYS A 27 1.24 -12.48 -8.88
CA LYS A 27 0.18 -12.96 -8.00
C LYS A 27 -0.82 -11.82 -7.85
N GLY A 28 -1.95 -11.90 -8.57
CA GLY A 28 -3.00 -10.89 -8.60
C GLY A 28 -3.55 -10.56 -7.20
N ASN A 29 -4.37 -9.50 -7.12
CA ASN A 29 -5.04 -8.95 -5.92
C ASN A 29 -4.50 -9.46 -4.57
N ARG A 30 -3.39 -8.86 -4.11
CA ARG A 30 -2.92 -9.07 -2.74
C ARG A 30 -3.91 -8.41 -1.78
N SER A 31 -4.53 -9.18 -0.89
CA SER A 31 -5.40 -8.65 0.15
C SER A 31 -4.59 -8.17 1.35
N ILE A 32 -4.98 -7.02 1.91
CA ILE A 32 -4.44 -6.51 3.17
C ILE A 32 -5.55 -6.63 4.22
N SER A 33 -5.30 -7.39 5.27
CA SER A 33 -6.32 -7.76 6.26
C SER A 33 -6.74 -6.64 7.21
N SER A 34 -5.95 -5.56 7.34
CA SER A 34 -6.29 -4.44 8.21
C SER A 34 -5.60 -3.14 7.78
N LEU A 35 -6.17 -2.00 8.19
CA LEU A 35 -5.54 -0.68 7.99
C LEU A 35 -4.16 -0.58 8.65
N ASN A 36 -3.98 -1.20 9.82
CA ASN A 36 -2.68 -1.20 10.50
C ASN A 36 -1.64 -2.01 9.71
N SER A 37 -2.03 -3.14 9.11
CA SER A 37 -1.18 -3.92 8.22
C SER A 37 -0.77 -3.11 6.98
N ALA A 38 -1.69 -2.30 6.44
CA ALA A 38 -1.41 -1.40 5.32
C ALA A 38 -0.38 -0.32 5.70
N GLN A 39 -0.54 0.33 6.86
CA GLN A 39 0.38 1.37 7.32
C GLN A 39 1.82 0.83 7.51
N ARG A 40 1.98 -0.35 8.11
CA ARG A 40 3.30 -1.01 8.23
C ARG A 40 3.91 -1.38 6.88
N LEU A 41 3.07 -1.72 5.89
CA LEU A 41 3.56 -1.97 4.53
C LEU A 41 4.04 -0.68 3.88
N LEU A 42 3.34 0.44 4.07
CA LEU A 42 3.70 1.74 3.51
C LEU A 42 5.08 2.23 3.99
N GLU A 43 5.46 1.94 5.23
CA GLU A 43 6.82 2.21 5.74
C GLU A 43 7.91 1.52 4.90
N ARG A 44 7.65 0.29 4.44
CA ARG A 44 8.58 -0.44 3.57
C ARG A 44 8.60 0.12 2.16
N VAL A 45 7.43 0.46 1.62
CA VAL A 45 7.30 1.04 0.27
C VAL A 45 8.04 2.36 0.17
N HIS A 46 7.95 3.22 1.19
CA HIS A 46 8.59 4.54 1.17
C HIS A 46 10.04 4.54 1.69
N LYS A 47 10.61 3.38 2.02
CA LYS A 47 11.96 3.27 2.60
C LYS A 47 13.02 3.99 1.77
N ASN A 48 12.93 3.89 0.43
CA ASN A 48 13.91 4.47 -0.49
C ASN A 48 13.54 5.87 -0.97
N HIS A 49 12.35 6.36 -0.60
CA HIS A 49 11.89 7.70 -0.96
C HIS A 49 11.07 8.31 0.19
N PRO A 50 11.72 8.63 1.33
CA PRO A 50 11.03 9.14 2.50
C PRO A 50 10.77 10.65 2.36
N GLN A 51 9.74 11.00 1.58
CA GLN A 51 9.24 12.36 1.41
C GLN A 51 7.74 12.46 1.72
N THR A 52 7.31 13.57 2.32
CA THR A 52 5.90 13.81 2.61
C THR A 52 5.12 14.10 1.33
N PHE A 53 3.89 13.61 1.26
CA PHE A 53 3.09 13.67 0.03
C PHE A 53 2.72 15.10 -0.40
N LEU A 54 2.28 15.95 0.53
CA LEU A 54 1.77 17.28 0.18
C LEU A 54 2.87 18.33 0.03
N CYS A 55 3.81 18.37 0.99
CA CYS A 55 4.82 19.43 1.08
C CYS A 55 6.19 18.99 0.57
N GLY A 56 6.40 17.72 0.23
CA GLY A 56 7.68 17.22 -0.27
C GLY A 56 8.82 17.24 0.77
N CYS A 57 8.51 17.28 2.06
CA CYS A 57 9.52 17.34 3.12
C CYS A 57 10.18 15.96 3.28
N ALA A 58 11.51 15.91 3.30
CA ALA A 58 12.23 14.71 3.70
C ALA A 58 11.85 14.34 5.15
N TYR A 59 11.76 13.05 5.47
CA TYR A 59 11.49 12.59 6.84
C TYR A 59 12.36 11.41 7.24
N LYS A 60 12.55 11.21 8.55
CA LYS A 60 13.27 10.06 9.11
C LYS A 60 12.57 9.56 10.37
N GLY A 61 12.35 8.25 10.45
CA GLY A 61 11.70 7.64 11.62
C GLY A 61 10.30 8.19 11.93
N GLY A 62 9.58 8.68 10.91
CA GLY A 62 8.27 9.31 11.07
C GLY A 62 8.30 10.80 11.45
N PHE A 63 9.47 11.43 11.53
CA PHE A 63 9.61 12.85 11.83
C PHE A 63 10.03 13.64 10.58
N PRO A 64 9.26 14.65 10.15
CA PRO A 64 9.60 15.46 8.99
C PRO A 64 10.70 16.48 9.31
N ASN A 65 11.61 16.69 8.35
CA ASN A 65 12.55 17.79 8.35
C ASN A 65 11.92 18.99 7.63
N HIS A 66 11.35 19.93 8.38
CA HIS A 66 10.69 21.12 7.81
C HIS A 66 11.64 22.01 6.99
N ALA A 67 12.92 22.06 7.34
CA ALA A 67 13.91 22.86 6.61
C ALA A 67 14.17 22.35 5.19
N SER A 68 13.91 21.05 4.93
CA SER A 68 14.09 20.46 3.59
C SER A 68 13.09 20.95 2.54
N CYS A 69 11.96 21.50 2.98
CA CYS A 69 10.84 21.93 2.13
C CYS A 69 10.35 23.36 2.44
N GLY A 70 10.93 24.03 3.45
CA GLY A 70 10.51 25.37 3.88
C GLY A 70 9.16 25.41 4.62
N TYR A 71 8.69 24.27 5.15
CA TYR A 71 7.43 24.23 5.91
C TYR A 71 7.56 24.99 7.24
N LEU A 72 6.58 25.82 7.57
CA LEU A 72 6.54 26.57 8.83
C LEU A 72 5.31 26.15 9.65
N PRO A 73 5.50 25.40 10.76
CA PRO A 73 4.40 25.03 11.64
C PRO A 73 3.68 26.25 12.19
N LYS A 74 2.34 26.21 12.20
CA LYS A 74 1.55 27.17 12.99
C LYS A 74 1.77 26.89 14.48
N LYS A 75 1.78 27.93 15.32
CA LYS A 75 2.10 27.82 16.76
C LYS A 75 1.32 26.68 17.44
N GLN A 76 2.05 25.84 18.19
CA GLN A 76 1.58 24.74 19.04
C GLN A 76 0.97 23.51 18.33
N ASP A 77 1.18 23.34 17.02
CA ASP A 77 0.72 22.13 16.33
C ASP A 77 1.72 20.97 16.48
N THR A 78 1.48 20.06 17.41
CA THR A 78 2.27 18.83 17.57
C THR A 78 2.13 17.88 16.38
N ALA A 79 1.05 17.96 15.60
CA ALA A 79 0.83 17.13 14.42
C ALA A 79 1.79 17.49 13.28
N ALA A 80 2.26 18.74 13.22
CA ALA A 80 3.26 19.18 12.25
C ALA A 80 4.58 18.40 12.35
N TYR A 81 4.88 17.81 13.52
CA TYR A 81 6.13 17.12 13.80
C TYR A 81 6.05 15.60 13.59
N MET A 82 4.95 15.07 13.08
CA MET A 82 4.82 13.64 12.82
C MET A 82 4.22 13.36 11.44
N VAL A 83 4.81 12.41 10.73
CA VAL A 83 4.26 11.88 9.48
C VAL A 83 3.09 10.96 9.81
N VAL A 84 1.95 11.23 9.21
CA VAL A 84 0.74 10.41 9.34
C VAL A 84 0.43 9.77 8.00
N TRP A 85 0.17 8.46 8.01
CA TRP A 85 -0.37 7.76 6.85
C TRP A 85 -1.84 8.10 6.66
N ALA A 86 -2.10 9.01 5.73
CA ALA A 86 -3.44 9.44 5.37
C ALA A 86 -3.87 8.83 4.03
N PRO A 87 -5.14 8.40 3.89
CA PRO A 87 -5.66 8.06 2.59
C PRO A 87 -5.82 9.32 1.74
N VAL A 88 -5.45 9.26 0.46
CA VAL A 88 -5.64 10.38 -0.49
C VAL A 88 -7.13 10.73 -0.60
N VAL A 89 -7.99 9.70 -0.70
CA VAL A 89 -9.44 9.86 -0.66
C VAL A 89 -9.94 9.57 0.75
N PRO A 90 -10.58 10.52 1.45
CA PRO A 90 -11.08 10.29 2.80
C PRO A 90 -12.11 9.15 2.84
N PHE A 91 -12.01 8.26 3.83
CA PHE A 91 -12.87 7.08 3.93
C PHE A 91 -14.38 7.40 3.88
N ARG A 92 -14.79 8.55 4.41
CA ARG A 92 -16.20 8.96 4.42
C ARG A 92 -16.75 9.19 3.01
N VAL A 93 -15.92 9.62 2.05
CA VAL A 93 -16.36 9.93 0.68
C VAL A 93 -16.96 8.69 0.02
N PHE A 94 -16.30 7.54 0.14
CA PHE A 94 -16.81 6.28 -0.40
C PHE A 94 -17.61 5.45 0.62
N GLY A 95 -17.44 5.72 1.92
CA GLY A 95 -18.05 4.92 2.98
C GLY A 95 -19.42 5.40 3.45
N ALA A 96 -19.73 6.70 3.35
CA ALA A 96 -20.89 7.28 4.05
C ALA A 96 -22.26 6.69 3.66
N GLN A 97 -22.38 6.15 2.45
CA GLN A 97 -23.63 5.55 1.97
C GLN A 97 -23.76 4.06 2.32
N LEU A 98 -22.70 3.42 2.83
CA LEU A 98 -22.72 2.01 3.19
C LEU A 98 -23.46 1.80 4.51
N SER A 99 -24.14 0.66 4.65
CA SER A 99 -24.81 0.25 5.90
C SER A 99 -23.85 0.28 7.09
N ALA A 100 -22.63 -0.21 6.92
CA ALA A 100 -21.52 -0.13 7.88
C ALA A 100 -21.30 1.27 8.49
N TRP A 101 -21.62 2.33 7.74
CA TRP A 101 -21.52 3.72 8.18
C TRP A 101 -22.84 4.27 8.71
N GLN A 102 -23.95 3.98 8.02
CA GLN A 102 -25.27 4.54 8.34
C GLN A 102 -25.89 3.87 9.57
N THR A 103 -26.03 2.55 9.54
CA THR A 103 -26.76 1.77 10.55
C THR A 103 -25.88 0.77 11.29
N GLY A 104 -24.66 0.54 10.80
CA GLY A 104 -23.71 -0.45 11.29
C GLY A 104 -23.79 -1.77 10.51
N HIS A 105 -22.94 -2.71 10.91
CA HIS A 105 -22.86 -4.02 10.27
C HIS A 105 -22.67 -5.12 11.34
N PRO A 106 -23.30 -6.31 11.21
CA PRO A 106 -23.22 -7.36 12.23
C PRO A 106 -21.81 -7.84 12.58
N LYS A 107 -20.87 -7.73 11.62
CA LYS A 107 -19.44 -8.07 11.83
C LYS A 107 -18.66 -6.99 12.60
N CYS A 108 -19.17 -5.76 12.69
CA CYS A 108 -18.47 -4.64 13.32
C CYS A 108 -18.76 -4.60 14.81
N LYS A 109 -18.21 -5.58 15.53
CA LYS A 109 -18.30 -5.72 16.98
C LYS A 109 -16.91 -5.76 17.58
N ASN A 110 -16.73 -5.05 18.69
CA ASN A 110 -15.44 -5.07 19.38
C ASN A 110 -15.26 -6.41 20.12
N SER A 111 -14.12 -6.59 20.78
CA SER A 111 -13.85 -7.81 21.57
C SER A 111 -14.85 -8.08 22.69
N ARG A 112 -15.64 -7.07 23.10
CA ARG A 112 -16.71 -7.17 24.10
C ARG A 112 -18.10 -7.35 23.46
N GLY A 113 -18.17 -7.55 22.14
CA GLY A 113 -19.42 -7.69 21.40
C GLY A 113 -20.17 -6.38 21.13
N GLN A 114 -19.64 -5.23 21.56
CA GLN A 114 -20.31 -3.94 21.37
C GLN A 114 -20.22 -3.48 19.92
N PRO A 115 -21.33 -3.08 19.29
CA PRO A 115 -21.34 -2.67 17.89
C PRO A 115 -20.63 -1.32 17.70
N PHE A 116 -19.99 -1.14 16.55
CA PHE A 116 -19.45 0.15 16.11
C PHE A 116 -19.69 0.38 14.62
N ARG A 117 -19.56 1.65 14.21
CA ARG A 117 -19.83 2.12 12.85
C ARG A 117 -18.68 2.91 12.28
N GLY A 118 -18.75 3.16 10.99
CA GLY A 118 -17.86 4.07 10.27
C GLY A 118 -16.50 3.47 9.97
N ARG A 119 -15.46 4.31 9.89
CA ARG A 119 -14.10 3.92 9.46
C ARG A 119 -13.52 2.70 10.19
N ARG A 120 -13.94 2.48 11.44
CA ARG A 120 -13.43 1.36 12.23
C ARG A 120 -13.98 -0.02 11.80
N CYS A 121 -15.15 -0.06 11.14
CA CYS A 121 -16.01 -1.23 10.83
C CYS A 121 -15.32 -2.35 10.01
#